data_AF-A0AAX3ZTQ4-F1
#
_entry.id   AF-A0AAX3ZTQ4-F1
#
_cell.length_a   1.000
_cell.length_b   1.000
_cell.length_c   1.000
_cell.angle_alpha   90.00
_cell.angle_beta   90.00
_cell.angle_gamma   90.00
#
_symmetry.space_group_name_H-M   'P 1'
#
loop_
_entity.id
_entity.type
_entity.pdbx_description
1 polymer ?
#
loop_
_entity_poly.entity_id
_entity_poly.type
_entity_poly.pdbx_seq_one_letter_code
_entity_poly.pdbx_strand_id
1 'polypeptide(L)'
;MAASPATRQLCDATFPDADAASALSLLDLYAGAERERVHQAVVRLSGGRLGRLRRWLDEAKRNPETVLWFGESPSDTSQDTHAFGVEFINTFLDKHLDTPAEPTGE
;
A
#
# COMPACT_ATOMS: atom_id res chain seq x y z
N MET A 1 10.89 6.55 13.42
CA MET A 1 10.70 5.33 14.23
C MET A 1 10.74 4.15 13.26
N ALA A 2 11.27 2.99 13.65
CA ALA A 2 11.29 1.82 12.78
C ALA A 2 9.90 1.14 12.73
N ALA A 3 9.63 0.36 11.67
CA ALA A 3 8.43 -0.47 11.57
C ALA A 3 8.35 -1.53 12.69
N SER A 4 7.13 -1.88 13.10
CA SER A 4 6.91 -2.89 14.15
C SER A 4 7.32 -4.31 13.70
N PRO A 5 7.59 -5.25 14.63
CA PRO A 5 7.91 -6.63 14.28
C PRO A 5 6.83 -7.30 13.42
N ALA A 6 5.55 -7.04 13.71
CA ALA A 6 4.44 -7.55 12.92
C ALA A 6 4.44 -7.01 11.48
N THR A 7 4.74 -5.71 11.33
CA THR A 7 4.87 -5.08 10.01
C THR A 7 6.03 -5.67 9.21
N ARG A 8 7.17 -5.96 9.87
CA ARG A 8 8.34 -6.60 9.24
C ARG A 8 8.01 -7.99 8.75
N GLN A 9 7.45 -8.83 9.62
CA GLN A 9 7.02 -10.18 9.25
C GLN A 9 6.04 -10.16 8.06
N LEU A 10 5.12 -9.19 8.04
CA LEU A 10 4.19 -9.04 6.93
C LEU A 10 4.89 -8.62 5.64
N CYS A 11 5.89 -7.73 5.72
CA CYS A 11 6.69 -7.35 4.55
C CYS A 11 7.46 -8.56 4.00
N ASP A 12 8.13 -9.32 4.87
CA ASP A 12 8.90 -10.50 4.49
C ASP A 12 8.01 -11.59 3.86
N ALA A 13 6.75 -11.69 4.30
CA ALA A 13 5.78 -12.63 3.73
C ALA A 13 5.16 -12.15 2.40
N THR A 14 5.12 -10.84 2.16
CA THR A 14 4.40 -10.23 1.02
C THR A 14 5.31 -9.88 -0.14
N PHE A 15 6.54 -9.46 0.15
CA PHE A 15 7.54 -9.07 -0.84
C PHE A 15 8.58 -10.18 -1.02
N PRO A 16 9.14 -10.35 -2.23
CA PRO A 16 10.36 -11.12 -2.41
C PRO A 16 11.49 -10.59 -1.50
N ASP A 17 12.41 -11.45 -1.06
CA ASP A 17 13.50 -11.08 -0.13
C ASP A 17 14.28 -9.82 -0.54
N ALA A 18 14.53 -9.65 -1.85
CA ALA A 18 15.23 -8.49 -2.39
C ALA A 18 14.47 -7.15 -2.21
N ASP A 19 13.15 -7.21 -2.08
CA ASP A 19 12.27 -6.05 -2.03
C ASP A 19 11.76 -5.75 -0.61
N ALA A 20 11.84 -6.68 0.34
CA ALA A 20 11.36 -6.49 1.71
C ALA A 20 12.06 -5.33 2.43
N ALA A 21 13.38 -5.18 2.26
CA ALA A 21 14.15 -4.07 2.83
C ALA A 21 13.74 -2.72 2.23
N SER A 22 13.47 -2.69 0.92
CA SER A 22 12.98 -1.51 0.20
C SER A 22 11.57 -1.14 0.66
N ALA A 23 10.70 -2.13 0.87
CA ALA A 23 9.36 -1.92 1.40
C ALA A 23 9.40 -1.28 2.80
N LEU A 24 10.23 -1.81 3.70
CA LEU A 24 10.39 -1.25 5.05
C LEU A 24 10.89 0.19 5.02
N SER A 25 11.85 0.49 4.15
CA SER A 25 12.37 1.85 3.95
C SER A 25 11.29 2.81 3.44
N LEU A 26 10.39 2.35 2.57
CA LEU A 26 9.25 3.12 2.09
C LEU A 26 8.22 3.38 3.20
N LEU A 27 7.93 2.39 4.03
CA LEU A 27 7.01 2.53 5.16
C LEU A 27 7.50 3.59 6.17
N ASP A 28 8.81 3.68 6.40
CA ASP A 28 9.37 4.68 7.31
C ASP A 28 9.16 6.14 6.84
N LEU A 29 8.75 6.37 5.59
CA LEU A 29 8.35 7.68 5.08
C LEU A 29 6.97 8.13 5.58
N TYR A 30 6.19 7.23 6.19
CA TYR A 30 4.91 7.54 6.79
C TYR A 30 5.04 7.74 8.30
N ALA A 31 4.74 8.96 8.75
CA ALA A 31 4.77 9.37 10.15
C ALA A 31 3.38 9.84 10.65
N GLY A 32 2.31 9.48 9.94
CA GLY A 32 0.94 9.89 10.27
C GLY A 32 0.33 9.14 11.46
N ALA A 33 -0.93 9.48 11.77
CA ALA A 33 -1.71 8.78 12.77
C ALA A 33 -1.91 7.31 12.39
N GLU A 34 -2.14 6.44 13.38
CA GLU A 34 -2.40 5.01 13.16
C GLU A 34 -1.32 4.30 12.32
N ARG A 35 -0.09 4.80 12.41
CA ARG A 35 1.08 4.39 11.62
C ARG A 35 1.20 2.89 11.43
N GLU A 36 1.07 2.10 12.49
CA GLU A 36 1.17 0.65 12.41
C GLU A 36 0.02 0.02 11.59
N ARG A 37 -1.21 0.46 11.80
CA ARG A 37 -2.38 -0.03 11.04
C ARG A 37 -2.23 0.34 9.56
N VAL A 38 -1.83 1.59 9.28
CA VAL A 38 -1.59 2.07 7.91
C VAL A 38 -0.48 1.26 7.25
N HIS A 39 0.64 1.02 7.94
CA HIS A 39 1.73 0.21 7.39
C HIS A 39 1.27 -1.19 7.00
N GLN A 40 0.51 -1.86 7.85
CA GLN A 40 0.01 -3.19 7.53
C GLN A 40 -1.01 -3.16 6.38
N ALA A 41 -1.91 -2.17 6.35
CA ALA A 41 -2.88 -1.97 5.29
C ALA A 41 -2.21 -1.79 3.92
N VAL A 42 -1.25 -0.86 3.81
CA VAL A 42 -0.58 -0.59 2.52
C VAL A 42 0.27 -1.75 2.04
N VAL A 43 0.84 -2.56 2.95
CA VAL A 43 1.55 -3.79 2.57
C VAL A 43 0.60 -4.80 1.95
N ARG A 44 -0.55 -5.08 2.62
CA ARG A 44 -1.57 -5.99 2.07
C ARG A 44 -2.09 -5.52 0.72
N LEU A 45 -2.42 -4.24 0.62
CA LEU A 45 -2.94 -3.63 -0.61
C LEU A 45 -1.93 -3.61 -1.76
N SER A 46 -0.63 -3.53 -1.46
CA SER A 46 0.42 -3.53 -2.48
C SER A 46 0.55 -4.84 -3.24
N GLY A 47 0.09 -5.96 -2.67
CA GLY A 47 0.23 -7.30 -3.27
C GLY A 47 1.68 -7.64 -3.64
N GLY A 48 2.65 -7.18 -2.84
CA GLY A 48 4.08 -7.48 -3.03
C GLY A 48 4.80 -6.60 -4.05
N ARG A 49 4.19 -5.52 -4.54
CA ARG A 49 4.81 -4.63 -5.54
C ARG A 49 5.16 -3.26 -4.96
N LEU A 50 6.46 -2.90 -5.01
CA LEU A 50 6.97 -1.64 -4.43
C LEU A 50 6.32 -0.39 -5.05
N GLY A 51 6.04 -0.40 -6.36
CA GLY A 51 5.35 0.71 -7.03
C GLY A 51 3.94 0.95 -6.47
N ARG A 52 3.19 -0.13 -6.19
CA ARG A 52 1.87 -0.03 -5.55
C ARG A 52 1.97 0.41 -4.10
N LEU A 53 2.94 -0.12 -3.35
CA LEU A 53 3.20 0.28 -1.97
C LEU A 53 3.41 1.79 -1.87
N ARG A 54 4.22 2.37 -2.78
CA ARG A 54 4.45 3.82 -2.85
C ARG A 54 3.16 4.60 -3.07
N ARG A 55 2.32 4.18 -4.02
CA ARG A 55 1.03 4.83 -4.32
C ARG A 55 0.08 4.80 -3.12
N TRP A 56 -0.06 3.64 -2.49
CA TRP A 56 -0.90 3.49 -1.30
C TRP A 56 -0.39 4.31 -0.12
N LEU A 57 0.94 4.43 0.06
CA LEU A 57 1.53 5.32 1.05
C LEU A 57 1.26 6.80 0.77
N ASP A 58 1.34 7.22 -0.49
CA ASP A 58 1.03 8.61 -0.86
C ASP A 58 -0.46 8.93 -0.68
N GLU A 59 -1.34 7.96 -0.90
CA GLU A 59 -2.77 8.08 -0.56
C GLU A 59 -2.98 8.13 0.95
N ALA A 60 -2.29 7.30 1.73
CA ALA A 60 -2.42 7.30 3.19
C ALA A 60 -1.99 8.63 3.84
N LYS A 61 -1.08 9.37 3.21
CA LYS A 61 -0.70 10.74 3.65
C LYS A 61 -1.82 11.76 3.43
N ARG A 62 -2.69 11.53 2.44
CA ARG A 62 -3.83 12.41 2.10
C ARG A 62 -5.09 12.00 2.86
N ASN A 63 -5.38 10.70 2.88
CA ASN A 63 -6.60 10.14 3.46
C ASN A 63 -6.32 8.74 4.06
N PRO A 64 -5.80 8.67 5.30
CA PRO A 64 -5.50 7.40 5.95
C PRO A 64 -6.74 6.54 6.20
N GLU A 65 -7.90 7.15 6.46
CA GLU A 65 -9.16 6.43 6.72
C GLU A 65 -9.57 5.57 5.53
N THR A 66 -9.41 6.11 4.31
CA THR A 66 -9.72 5.38 3.07
C THR A 66 -8.78 4.18 2.91
N VAL A 67 -7.49 4.36 3.17
CA VAL A 67 -6.51 3.28 3.09
C VAL A 67 -6.81 2.18 4.11
N LEU A 68 -7.16 2.56 5.33
CA LEU A 68 -7.54 1.60 6.37
C LEU A 68 -8.81 0.84 6.00
N TRP A 69 -9.82 1.52 5.43
CA TRP A 69 -11.05 0.88 4.95
C TRP A 69 -10.78 -0.22 3.93
N PHE A 70 -9.91 0.02 2.95
CA PHE A 70 -9.50 -0.99 1.96
C PHE A 70 -8.54 -2.05 2.55
N GLY A 71 -7.70 -1.69 3.52
CA GLY A 71 -6.66 -2.58 4.02
C GLY A 71 -7.10 -3.54 5.13
N GLU A 72 -8.21 -3.25 5.81
CA GLU A 72 -8.68 -3.99 6.98
C GLU A 72 -9.91 -4.87 6.72
N SER A 73 -10.46 -4.83 5.51
CA SER A 73 -11.68 -5.56 5.11
C SER A 73 -12.91 -5.11 5.91
N PRO A 74 -13.78 -4.26 5.35
CA PRO A 74 -14.92 -3.70 6.07
C PRO A 74 -15.93 -4.80 6.42
N SER A 75 -16.46 -4.76 7.65
CA SER A 75 -17.42 -5.75 8.18
C SER A 75 -18.75 -5.77 7.43
N ASP A 76 -19.11 -4.66 6.77
CA ASP A 76 -20.39 -4.48 6.07
C ASP A 76 -20.35 -4.88 4.59
N THR A 77 -19.24 -5.44 4.11
CA THR A 77 -19.08 -5.87 2.70
C THR A 77 -18.63 -7.33 2.65
N SER A 78 -19.16 -8.10 1.68
CA SER A 78 -18.69 -9.48 1.51
C SER A 78 -17.21 -9.52 1.12
N GLN A 79 -16.48 -10.54 1.59
CA GLN A 79 -15.05 -10.67 1.32
C GLN A 79 -14.73 -10.68 -0.18
N ASP A 80 -15.58 -11.31 -1.01
CA ASP A 80 -15.42 -11.33 -2.46
C ASP A 80 -15.54 -9.94 -3.09
N THR A 81 -16.52 -9.15 -2.62
CA THR A 81 -16.74 -7.77 -3.13
C THR A 81 -15.57 -6.86 -2.73
N HIS A 82 -15.07 -7.05 -1.51
CA HIS A 82 -13.88 -6.33 -1.04
C HIS A 82 -12.63 -6.69 -1.86
N ALA A 83 -12.38 -7.98 -2.06
CA ALA A 83 -11.25 -8.47 -2.86
C ALA A 83 -11.29 -7.92 -4.29
N PHE A 84 -12.47 -7.93 -4.92
CA PHE A 84 -12.67 -7.34 -6.25
C PHE A 84 -12.36 -5.84 -6.26
N GLY A 85 -12.83 -5.07 -5.27
CA GLY A 85 -12.56 -3.64 -5.17
C GLY A 85 -11.06 -3.33 -5.05
N VAL A 86 -10.33 -4.12 -4.24
CA VAL A 86 -8.87 -3.99 -4.10
C VAL A 86 -8.16 -4.31 -5.43
N GLU A 87 -8.57 -5.37 -6.13
CA GLU A 87 -8.01 -5.73 -7.43
C GLU A 87 -8.28 -4.65 -8.49
N PHE A 88 -9.49 -4.09 -8.52
CA PHE A 88 -9.88 -3.02 -9.42
C PHE A 88 -9.02 -1.77 -9.21
N ILE A 89 -8.88 -1.30 -7.96
CA ILE A 89 -8.03 -0.14 -7.66
C ILE A 89 -6.57 -0.42 -7.99
N ASN A 90 -6.06 -1.60 -7.65
CA ASN A 90 -4.69 -1.96 -8.00
C ASN A 90 -4.47 -1.95 -9.52
N THR A 91 -5.39 -2.50 -10.30
CA THR A 91 -5.34 -2.46 -11.77
C THR A 91 -5.36 -1.03 -12.31
N PHE A 92 -6.17 -0.16 -11.71
CA PHE A 92 -6.20 1.26 -12.06
C PHE A 92 -4.86 1.95 -11.74
N LEU A 93 -4.32 1.75 -10.54
CA LEU A 93 -3.02 2.30 -10.13
C LEU A 93 -1.89 1.83 -11.05
N ASP A 94 -1.93 0.56 -11.48
CA ASP A 94 -0.92 -0.03 -12.35
C ASP A 94 -0.89 0.63 -13.73
N LYS A 95 -2.06 0.85 -14.34
CA LYS A 95 -2.16 1.59 -15.61
C LYS A 95 -1.55 2.98 -15.52
N HIS A 96 -1.63 3.62 -14.34
CA HIS A 96 -1.04 4.92 -14.05
C HIS A 96 0.41 4.86 -13.55
N LEU A 97 0.99 3.68 -13.36
CA LEU A 97 2.43 3.49 -13.14
C LEU A 97 3.17 3.33 -14.47
N ASP A 98 2.54 2.69 -15.45
CA ASP A 98 3.09 2.48 -16.80
C ASP A 98 2.93 3.69 -17.73
N THR A 99 2.22 4.74 -17.32
CA THR A 99 2.19 5.99 -18.08
C THR A 99 3.50 6.76 -17.80
N PRO A 100 4.41 6.94 -18.77
CA PRO A 100 5.52 7.85 -18.58
C PRO A 100 4.93 9.21 -18.25
N ALA A 101 5.43 9.86 -17.19
CA ALA A 101 5.12 11.27 -16.96
C ALA A 101 5.45 12.00 -18.26
N GLU A 102 4.44 12.52 -18.95
CA GLU A 102 4.68 13.32 -20.15
C GLU A 102 5.70 14.40 -19.78
N PRO A 103 6.80 14.54 -20.55
CA PRO A 103 7.69 15.66 -20.34
C PRO A 103 6.84 16.90 -20.60
N THR A 104 6.56 17.68 -19.57
CA THR A 104 5.99 19.01 -19.73
C THR A 104 7.07 19.86 -20.41
N GLY A 105 7.12 19.75 -21.72
CA GLY A 105 7.88 20.62 -22.60
C GLY A 105 6.87 21.50 -23.31
N GLU A 106 6.65 22.69 -22.76
CA GLU A 106 6.40 23.95 -23.49
C GLU A 106 6.69 25.12 -22.55
#